data_AF-A0A4Y7RSE2-F1
#
_entry.id   AF-A0A4Y7RSE2-F1
#
_cell.length_a   1.000
_cell.length_b   1.000
_cell.length_c   1.000
_cell.angle_alpha   90.00
_cell.angle_beta   90.00
_cell.angle_gamma   90.00
#
_symmetry.space_group_name_H-M   'P 1'
#
loop_
_entity.id
_entity.type
_entity.pdbx_description
1 polymer ?
#
loop_
_entity_poly.entity_id
_entity_poly.type
_entity_poly.pdbx_seq_one_letter_code
_entity_poly.pdbx_strand_id
1 'polypeptide(L)'
;MFTNNVSAQTSGNDNDPWLVKPVLHYLLYTQDTKLESDVQQLKSDISLTNEELEQLRSIAAEEFLKCRDFKKQIENDKNISYEQELKVSLQGSDSKLKTLLGKRYPEFRKWIRQWWSSETEYRNQRFKKQGDISIKSDISSQYVYATQYDAYTDREAALPDKYLKFANYGTDYTYPNPPYTVNIRSQVVGQPEYWAYYVFIKEAGPWNENDNYWDSATGSNPRRTFTDLPLGKPEAEAAYFDNYNNGLDEFDRTVLNPAGVDLSHDVATELGFGGPLVSRWVEVFYTDLP
;
A
#
# COMPACT_ATOMS: atom_id res chain seq x y z
N MET A 1 32.22 19.06 -11.51
CA MET A 1 32.00 19.10 -10.06
C MET A 1 30.67 19.79 -9.81
N PHE A 2 29.59 19.05 -9.71
CA PHE A 2 28.29 19.57 -9.28
C PHE A 2 27.85 18.73 -8.09
N THR A 3 28.18 19.22 -6.90
CA THR A 3 27.68 18.71 -5.63
C THR A 3 26.34 19.38 -5.37
N ASN A 4 25.24 18.70 -5.66
CA ASN A 4 23.94 19.06 -5.11
C ASN A 4 23.70 18.18 -3.88
N ASN A 5 24.17 18.68 -2.75
CA ASN A 5 23.69 18.29 -1.44
C ASN A 5 22.20 18.67 -1.35
N VAL A 6 21.31 17.70 -1.50
CA VAL A 6 19.93 17.87 -1.03
C VAL A 6 19.96 17.55 0.46
N SER A 7 19.90 18.63 1.23
CA SER A 7 19.77 18.62 2.68
C SER A 7 18.53 17.83 3.11
N ALA A 8 18.75 16.76 3.85
CA ALA A 8 17.79 16.30 4.83
C ALA A 8 17.63 17.39 5.90
N GLN A 9 16.44 18.00 5.96
CA GLN A 9 15.75 18.48 7.17
C GLN A 9 14.63 19.47 6.78
N THR A 10 13.39 19.00 6.82
CA THR A 10 12.25 19.84 7.23
C THR A 10 11.71 19.25 8.53
N SER A 11 12.17 19.79 9.65
CA SER A 11 11.55 19.57 10.95
C SER A 11 10.31 20.47 11.07
N GLY A 12 9.12 19.86 11.19
CA GLY A 12 7.94 20.49 11.80
C GLY A 12 6.63 20.40 11.01
N ASN A 13 5.71 19.53 11.47
CA ASN A 13 4.27 19.80 11.56
C ASN A 13 3.40 20.05 10.30
N ASP A 14 3.49 19.29 9.20
CA ASP A 14 2.39 19.35 8.19
C ASP A 14 2.06 18.09 7.37
N ASN A 15 2.58 16.91 7.72
CA ASN A 15 2.13 15.64 7.08
C ASN A 15 0.88 15.08 7.78
N ASP A 16 -0.18 15.88 7.86
CA ASP A 16 -1.48 15.40 8.32
C ASP A 16 -2.15 14.59 7.20
N PRO A 17 -2.31 13.27 7.33
CA PRO A 17 -2.83 12.45 6.24
C PRO A 17 -4.35 12.58 6.05
N TRP A 18 -5.01 13.28 6.98
CA TRP A 18 -6.46 13.34 7.06
C TRP A 18 -7.07 14.25 6.01
N LEU A 19 -8.19 13.82 5.41
CA LEU A 19 -8.81 14.48 4.27
C LEU A 19 -7.90 14.59 3.03
N VAL A 20 -6.75 13.91 3.05
CA VAL A 20 -5.86 13.74 1.89
C VAL A 20 -5.98 12.32 1.36
N LYS A 21 -5.95 11.31 2.24
CA LYS A 21 -6.05 9.90 1.86
C LYS A 21 -6.77 9.05 2.93
N PRO A 22 -7.24 7.83 2.57
CA PRO A 22 -7.81 6.89 3.52
C PRO A 22 -6.78 6.40 4.52
N VAL A 23 -6.99 6.71 5.78
CA VAL A 23 -6.07 6.37 6.89
C VAL A 23 -6.69 5.32 7.82
N LEU A 24 -7.99 5.40 8.03
CA LEU A 24 -8.68 4.51 8.94
C LEU A 24 -8.77 3.08 8.42
N HIS A 25 -8.90 2.91 7.10
CA HIS A 25 -8.88 1.56 6.54
C HIS A 25 -7.53 0.88 6.80
N TYR A 26 -6.41 1.58 6.57
CA TYR A 26 -5.08 1.06 6.90
C TYR A 26 -4.96 0.71 8.39
N LEU A 27 -5.36 1.61 9.30
CA LEU A 27 -5.28 1.37 10.74
C LEU A 27 -6.15 0.19 11.21
N LEU A 28 -7.39 0.09 10.69
CA LEU A 28 -8.40 -0.80 11.26
C LEU A 28 -8.50 -2.14 10.54
N TYR A 29 -8.15 -2.20 9.25
CA TYR A 29 -8.31 -3.38 8.40
C TYR A 29 -6.98 -4.00 7.95
N THR A 30 -5.85 -3.50 8.43
CA THR A 30 -4.57 -4.22 8.30
C THR A 30 -4.42 -5.20 9.44
N GLN A 31 -4.30 -6.49 9.12
CA GLN A 31 -4.00 -7.52 10.11
C GLN A 31 -2.49 -7.53 10.39
N ASP A 32 -2.12 -6.81 11.44
CA ASP A 32 -0.75 -6.57 11.89
C ASP A 32 -0.77 -6.32 13.40
N THR A 33 0.03 -7.04 14.18
CA THR A 33 0.01 -7.01 15.65
C THR A 33 0.35 -5.64 16.23
N LYS A 34 1.16 -4.83 15.55
CA LYS A 34 1.42 -3.44 15.97
C LYS A 34 0.15 -2.61 15.79
N LEU A 35 -0.50 -2.70 14.62
CA LEU A 35 -1.72 -1.94 14.35
C LEU A 35 -2.87 -2.39 15.26
N GLU A 36 -2.99 -3.67 15.58
CA GLU A 36 -3.92 -4.17 16.60
C GLU A 36 -3.68 -3.49 17.96
N SER A 37 -2.42 -3.34 18.36
CA SER A 37 -2.03 -2.64 19.60
C SER A 37 -2.35 -1.14 19.51
N ASP A 38 -2.06 -0.50 18.38
CA ASP A 38 -2.37 0.91 18.12
C ASP A 38 -3.89 1.17 18.19
N VAL A 39 -4.72 0.25 17.70
CA VAL A 39 -6.18 0.34 17.79
C VAL A 39 -6.67 0.24 19.24
N GLN A 40 -6.05 -0.62 20.07
CA GLN A 40 -6.36 -0.66 21.51
C GLN A 40 -5.94 0.64 22.21
N GLN A 41 -4.78 1.19 21.84
CA GLN A 41 -4.30 2.46 22.36
C GLN A 41 -5.24 3.61 21.96
N LEU A 42 -5.67 3.68 20.70
CA LEU A 42 -6.69 4.62 20.24
C LEU A 42 -7.94 4.52 21.11
N LYS A 43 -8.50 3.31 21.22
CA LYS A 43 -9.72 3.07 21.99
C LYS A 43 -9.60 3.57 23.43
N SER A 44 -8.46 3.34 24.07
CA SER A 44 -8.17 3.83 25.42
C SER A 44 -8.06 5.36 25.46
N ASP A 45 -7.21 5.95 24.62
CA ASP A 45 -6.86 7.38 24.65
C ASP A 45 -8.05 8.31 24.37
N ILE A 46 -8.94 7.90 23.48
CA ILE A 46 -10.16 8.66 23.17
C ILE A 46 -11.41 8.07 23.82
N SER A 47 -11.26 7.09 24.72
CA SER A 47 -12.35 6.48 25.49
C SER A 47 -13.51 6.01 24.60
N LEU A 48 -13.20 5.26 23.54
CA LEU A 48 -14.22 4.64 22.69
C LEU A 48 -14.87 3.44 23.38
N THR A 49 -16.19 3.32 23.27
CA THR A 49 -16.86 2.04 23.56
C THR A 49 -16.55 1.01 22.47
N ASN A 50 -16.88 -0.26 22.71
CA ASN A 50 -16.76 -1.28 21.67
C ASN A 50 -17.67 -0.96 20.47
N GLU A 51 -18.89 -0.50 20.74
CA GLU A 51 -19.88 -0.13 19.72
C GLU A 51 -19.38 1.05 18.89
N GLU A 52 -18.75 2.04 19.50
CA GLU A 52 -18.17 3.18 18.77
C GLU A 52 -16.96 2.76 17.93
N LEU A 53 -16.14 1.81 18.41
CA LEU A 53 -15.06 1.24 17.62
C LEU A 53 -15.59 0.47 16.39
N GLU A 54 -16.69 -0.28 16.53
CA GLU A 54 -17.31 -0.96 15.39
C GLU A 54 -17.96 0.03 14.39
N GLN A 55 -18.52 1.14 14.89
CA GLN A 55 -18.98 2.23 14.02
C GLN A 55 -17.82 2.91 13.28
N LEU A 56 -16.68 3.08 13.95
CA LEU A 56 -15.45 3.59 13.33
C LEU A 56 -14.95 2.66 12.23
N ARG A 57 -14.97 1.33 12.47
CA ARG A 57 -14.67 0.31 11.45
C ARG A 57 -15.63 0.41 10.26
N SER A 58 -16.92 0.54 10.52
CA SER A 58 -17.95 0.68 9.47
C SER A 58 -17.70 1.90 8.59
N ILE A 59 -17.37 3.05 9.17
CA ILE A 59 -17.02 4.26 8.42
C ILE A 59 -15.80 4.03 7.52
N ALA A 60 -14.76 3.38 8.04
CA ALA A 60 -13.54 3.07 7.29
C ALA A 60 -13.78 2.09 6.13
N ALA A 61 -14.61 1.07 6.35
CA ALA A 61 -14.99 0.12 5.32
C ALA A 61 -15.82 0.79 4.21
N GLU A 62 -16.78 1.64 4.57
CA GLU A 62 -17.57 2.39 3.61
C GLU A 62 -16.72 3.33 2.75
N GLU A 63 -15.75 4.04 3.35
CA GLU A 63 -14.80 4.89 2.63
C GLU A 63 -13.99 4.07 1.62
N PHE A 64 -13.44 2.93 2.06
CA PHE A 64 -12.67 2.03 1.21
C PHE A 64 -13.49 1.50 0.03
N LEU A 65 -14.70 1.02 0.29
CA LEU A 65 -15.59 0.49 -0.76
C LEU A 65 -15.96 1.58 -1.76
N LYS A 66 -16.29 2.80 -1.31
CA LYS A 66 -16.53 3.94 -2.21
C LYS A 66 -15.30 4.26 -3.07
N CYS A 67 -14.11 4.23 -2.47
CA CYS A 67 -12.86 4.47 -3.20
C CYS A 67 -12.60 3.43 -4.28
N ARG A 68 -12.89 2.17 -3.99
CA ARG A 68 -12.82 1.09 -4.98
C ARG A 68 -13.86 1.26 -6.08
N ASP A 69 -15.09 1.63 -5.72
CA ASP A 69 -16.19 1.71 -6.68
C ASP A 69 -16.05 2.90 -7.64
N PHE A 70 -15.63 4.09 -7.17
CA PHE A 70 -15.43 5.22 -8.08
C PHE A 70 -14.25 4.98 -9.03
N LYS A 71 -13.21 4.24 -8.61
CA LYS A 71 -12.09 3.87 -9.50
C LYS A 71 -12.58 3.10 -10.71
N LYS A 72 -13.44 2.09 -10.49
CA LYS A 72 -14.08 1.33 -11.56
C LYS A 72 -14.97 2.20 -12.45
N GLN A 73 -15.65 3.20 -11.88
CA GLN A 73 -16.47 4.13 -12.66
C GLN A 73 -15.61 4.99 -13.59
N ILE A 74 -14.48 5.50 -13.11
CA ILE A 74 -13.55 6.34 -13.89
C ILE A 74 -12.93 5.57 -15.06
N GLU A 75 -12.68 4.27 -14.91
CA GLU A 75 -12.25 3.40 -16.01
C GLU A 75 -13.29 3.36 -17.16
N ASN A 76 -14.57 3.55 -16.84
CA ASN A 76 -15.68 3.53 -17.79
C ASN A 76 -16.10 4.94 -18.28
N ASP A 77 -15.88 5.99 -17.49
CA ASP A 77 -16.20 7.39 -17.86
C ASP A 77 -15.09 8.35 -17.43
N LYS A 78 -14.31 8.80 -18.41
CA LYS A 78 -13.18 9.71 -18.22
C LYS A 78 -13.58 11.15 -17.84
N ASN A 79 -14.87 11.48 -17.83
CA ASN A 79 -15.34 12.79 -17.35
C ASN A 79 -15.43 12.86 -15.82
N ILE A 80 -15.38 11.71 -15.13
CA ILE A 80 -15.37 11.65 -13.68
C ILE A 80 -13.96 11.98 -13.18
N SER A 81 -13.86 12.95 -12.28
CA SER A 81 -12.58 13.36 -11.70
C SER A 81 -12.25 12.51 -10.46
N TYR A 82 -11.17 11.74 -10.55
CA TYR A 82 -10.63 10.94 -9.44
C TYR A 82 -10.49 11.73 -8.14
N GLU A 83 -9.82 12.89 -8.20
CA GLU A 83 -9.55 13.72 -7.03
C GLU A 83 -10.81 14.34 -6.44
N GLN A 84 -11.82 14.65 -7.27
CA GLN A 84 -13.11 15.16 -6.77
C GLN A 84 -13.90 14.07 -6.03
N GLU A 85 -13.97 12.86 -6.59
CA GLU A 85 -14.65 11.72 -5.96
C GLU A 85 -13.97 11.32 -4.64
N LEU A 86 -12.64 11.29 -4.63
CA LEU A 86 -11.86 11.07 -3.42
C LEU A 86 -12.21 12.10 -2.34
N LYS A 87 -12.16 13.39 -2.69
CA LYS A 87 -12.47 14.48 -1.75
C LYS A 87 -13.89 14.35 -1.18
N VAL A 88 -14.88 14.02 -2.01
CA VAL A 88 -16.26 13.80 -1.58
C VAL A 88 -16.34 12.62 -0.60
N SER A 89 -15.65 11.52 -0.89
CA SER A 89 -15.60 10.34 -0.03
C SER A 89 -15.02 10.69 1.35
N LEU A 90 -13.84 11.32 1.39
CA LEU A 90 -13.14 11.71 2.62
C LEU A 90 -13.97 12.70 3.46
N GLN A 91 -14.60 13.68 2.83
CA GLN A 91 -15.48 14.64 3.52
C GLN A 91 -16.73 13.97 4.11
N GLY A 92 -17.27 12.97 3.41
CA GLY A 92 -18.38 12.16 3.90
C GLY A 92 -18.01 11.38 5.16
N SER A 93 -16.87 10.69 5.15
CA SER A 93 -16.35 9.96 6.31
C SER A 93 -16.06 10.91 7.48
N ASP A 94 -15.42 12.05 7.22
CA ASP A 94 -15.12 13.05 8.24
C ASP A 94 -16.37 13.59 8.94
N SER A 95 -17.43 13.83 8.18
CA SER A 95 -18.73 14.28 8.72
C SER A 95 -19.36 13.22 9.64
N LYS A 96 -19.28 11.94 9.26
CA LYS A 96 -19.73 10.81 10.10
C LYS A 96 -18.91 10.71 11.37
N LEU A 97 -17.59 10.89 11.29
CA LEU A 97 -16.70 10.83 12.44
C LEU A 97 -16.90 11.98 13.41
N LYS A 98 -17.14 13.20 12.93
CA LYS A 98 -17.53 14.34 13.77
C LYS A 98 -18.81 14.05 14.55
N THR A 99 -19.76 13.39 13.90
CA THR A 99 -21.03 13.00 14.53
C THR A 99 -20.81 11.92 15.59
N LEU A 100 -20.05 10.88 15.27
CA LEU A 100 -19.71 9.77 16.17
C LEU A 100 -18.94 10.24 17.42
N LEU A 101 -17.89 11.03 17.22
CA LEU A 101 -16.96 11.40 18.29
C LEU A 101 -17.41 12.63 19.07
N GLY A 102 -18.21 13.50 18.47
CA GLY A 102 -18.69 14.75 19.07
C GLY A 102 -17.53 15.58 19.61
N LYS A 103 -17.55 15.85 20.91
CA LYS A 103 -16.51 16.66 21.59
C LYS A 103 -15.12 16.00 21.59
N ARG A 104 -15.01 14.70 21.36
CA ARG A 104 -13.73 13.96 21.30
C ARG A 104 -13.05 14.02 19.94
N TYR A 105 -13.72 14.56 18.92
CA TYR A 105 -13.18 14.62 17.56
C TYR A 105 -11.82 15.37 17.48
N PRO A 106 -11.61 16.52 18.15
CA PRO A 106 -10.30 17.20 18.15
C PRO A 106 -9.17 16.34 18.73
N GLU A 107 -9.42 15.63 19.83
CA GLU A 107 -8.47 14.72 20.47
C GLU A 107 -8.14 13.54 19.57
N PHE A 108 -9.15 12.96 18.92
CA PHE A 108 -8.95 11.94 17.90
C PHE A 108 -8.09 12.42 16.74
N ARG A 109 -8.32 13.64 16.24
CA ARG A 109 -7.51 14.22 15.16
C ARG A 109 -6.05 14.41 15.57
N LYS A 110 -5.81 14.86 16.80
CA LYS A 110 -4.47 14.94 17.37
C LYS A 110 -3.83 13.56 17.46
N TRP A 111 -4.57 12.56 17.94
CA TRP A 111 -4.11 11.17 18.05
C TRP A 111 -3.71 10.63 16.68
N ILE A 112 -4.57 10.76 15.66
CA ILE A 112 -4.28 10.27 14.30
C ILE A 112 -3.03 10.90 13.73
N ARG A 113 -2.82 12.21 13.90
CA ARG A 113 -1.61 12.89 13.40
C ARG A 113 -0.34 12.37 14.07
N GLN A 114 -0.38 12.15 15.39
CA GLN A 114 0.76 11.62 16.14
C GLN A 114 1.06 10.16 15.82
N TRP A 115 0.02 9.33 15.77
CA TRP A 115 0.11 7.93 15.38
C TRP A 115 0.65 7.79 13.96
N TRP A 116 0.14 8.58 13.01
CA TRP A 116 0.59 8.55 11.62
C TRP A 116 2.09 8.81 11.49
N SER A 117 2.58 9.88 12.15
CA SER A 117 4.02 10.18 12.16
C SER A 117 4.85 9.03 12.74
N SER A 118 4.33 8.34 13.76
CA SER A 118 5.01 7.22 14.40
C SER A 118 4.98 5.96 13.53
N GLU A 119 3.87 5.71 12.83
CA GLU A 119 3.70 4.60 11.91
C GLU A 119 4.57 4.76 10.66
N THR A 120 4.58 5.95 10.05
CA THR A 120 5.49 6.30 8.94
C THR A 120 6.93 6.02 9.32
N GLU A 121 7.38 6.49 10.48
CA GLU A 121 8.74 6.25 10.96
C GLU A 121 9.02 4.75 11.17
N TYR A 122 8.10 4.03 11.81
CA TYR A 122 8.21 2.58 12.03
C TYR A 122 8.38 1.81 10.71
N ARG A 123 7.54 2.07 9.71
CA ARG A 123 7.62 1.38 8.41
C ARG A 123 8.90 1.74 7.66
N ASN A 124 9.35 2.99 7.73
CA ASN A 124 10.57 3.43 7.07
C ASN A 124 11.86 2.86 7.67
N GLN A 125 11.87 2.43 8.93
CA GLN A 125 13.06 1.88 9.58
C GLN A 125 13.67 0.68 8.82
N ARG A 126 12.86 -0.09 8.09
CA ARG A 126 13.32 -1.23 7.29
C ARG A 126 14.27 -0.83 6.15
N PHE A 127 14.12 0.39 5.61
CA PHE A 127 14.94 0.90 4.51
C PHE A 127 16.15 1.73 5.01
N LYS A 128 16.10 2.28 6.23
CA LYS A 128 17.21 3.06 6.82
C LYS A 128 18.49 2.23 7.03
N LYS A 129 18.39 0.90 7.11
CA LYS A 129 19.52 -0.02 7.28
C LYS A 129 20.17 -0.50 5.97
N GLN A 130 19.62 -0.15 4.81
CA GLN A 130 20.11 -0.59 3.49
C GLN A 130 21.11 0.39 2.84
N GLY A 131 21.47 1.48 3.52
CA GLY A 131 22.21 2.64 3.00
C GLY A 131 23.62 2.42 2.42
N ASP A 132 24.15 1.19 2.41
CA ASP A 132 25.44 0.87 1.76
C ASP A 132 25.41 -0.39 0.85
N ILE A 133 24.26 -1.08 0.75
CA ILE A 133 24.14 -2.36 0.00
C ILE A 133 23.35 -2.16 -1.32
N SER A 134 22.52 -1.12 -1.42
CA SER A 134 21.30 -1.10 -2.25
C SER A 134 21.39 -0.56 -3.70
N ILE A 135 22.57 -0.48 -4.32
CA ILE A 135 22.67 0.03 -5.72
C ILE A 135 23.22 -1.03 -6.70
N LYS A 136 23.84 -2.11 -6.20
CA LYS A 136 24.68 -2.98 -7.04
C LYS A 136 24.07 -4.35 -7.39
N SER A 137 22.96 -4.75 -6.78
CA SER A 137 22.33 -6.04 -7.02
C SER A 137 20.85 -6.00 -6.67
N ASP A 138 20.06 -6.77 -7.40
CA ASP A 138 18.62 -6.92 -7.21
C ASP A 138 18.31 -7.68 -5.90
N ILE A 139 17.06 -7.65 -5.45
CA ILE A 139 16.62 -8.35 -4.23
C ILE A 139 15.75 -9.57 -4.57
N SER A 140 15.96 -10.67 -3.84
CA SER A 140 15.19 -11.90 -4.04
C SER A 140 13.84 -11.92 -3.32
N SER A 141 13.65 -11.06 -2.31
CA SER A 141 12.38 -10.91 -1.61
C SER A 141 12.24 -9.53 -0.97
N GLN A 142 11.00 -9.11 -0.71
CA GLN A 142 10.70 -7.87 0.00
C GLN A 142 9.42 -8.00 0.83
N TYR A 143 9.42 -7.33 1.99
CA TYR A 143 8.22 -7.16 2.82
C TYR A 143 7.39 -5.97 2.34
N VAL A 144 6.21 -6.23 1.77
CA VAL A 144 5.34 -5.23 1.13
C VAL A 144 3.90 -5.35 1.62
N TYR A 145 3.14 -4.26 1.49
CA TYR A 145 1.73 -4.27 1.81
C TYR A 145 0.96 -4.94 0.67
N ALA A 146 0.06 -5.86 1.03
CA ALA A 146 -0.74 -6.61 0.09
C ALA A 146 -2.22 -6.26 0.23
N THR A 147 -2.82 -5.94 -0.90
CA THR A 147 -4.26 -5.70 -1.07
C THR A 147 -4.89 -6.78 -1.96
N GLN A 148 -6.19 -6.69 -2.16
CA GLN A 148 -6.97 -7.65 -2.93
C GLN A 148 -7.67 -6.95 -4.10
N TYR A 149 -7.85 -7.64 -5.21
CA TYR A 149 -8.58 -7.15 -6.38
C TYR A 149 -9.52 -8.21 -6.97
N ASP A 150 -10.45 -7.77 -7.81
CA ASP A 150 -11.35 -8.66 -8.56
C ASP A 150 -10.57 -9.32 -9.70
N ALA A 151 -9.86 -10.39 -9.36
CA ALA A 151 -8.99 -11.14 -10.24
C ALA A 151 -9.74 -11.90 -11.35
N TYR A 152 -9.04 -12.20 -12.45
CA TYR A 152 -9.57 -12.99 -13.56
C TYR A 152 -9.55 -14.50 -13.28
N THR A 153 -8.69 -14.93 -12.36
CA THR A 153 -8.53 -16.32 -11.94
C THR A 153 -8.32 -16.40 -10.43
N ASP A 154 -8.52 -17.60 -9.91
CA ASP A 154 -8.39 -17.88 -8.48
C ASP A 154 -6.94 -17.75 -8.00
N ARG A 155 -5.94 -17.93 -8.88
CA ARG A 155 -4.52 -17.89 -8.49
C ARG A 155 -3.71 -16.94 -9.34
N GLU A 156 -3.79 -15.66 -9.01
CA GLU A 156 -3.02 -14.61 -9.64
C GLU A 156 -2.70 -13.46 -8.69
N ALA A 157 -1.71 -12.67 -9.08
CA ALA A 157 -1.37 -11.41 -8.46
C ALA A 157 -1.08 -10.34 -9.53
N ALA A 158 -1.07 -9.09 -9.09
CA ALA A 158 -0.53 -7.97 -9.84
C ALA A 158 0.75 -7.46 -9.17
N LEU A 159 1.76 -7.17 -9.99
CA LEU A 159 2.96 -6.41 -9.61
C LEU A 159 3.09 -5.17 -10.50
N PRO A 160 3.72 -4.08 -10.02
CA PRO A 160 3.80 -2.81 -10.75
C PRO A 160 4.82 -2.86 -11.91
N ASP A 161 4.73 -3.90 -12.73
CA ASP A 161 5.52 -4.18 -13.91
C ASP A 161 4.63 -4.79 -15.00
N LYS A 162 4.18 -3.97 -15.93
CA LYS A 162 3.37 -4.41 -17.08
C LYS A 162 4.09 -5.37 -18.01
N TYR A 163 5.42 -5.39 -18.03
CA TYR A 163 6.18 -6.31 -18.88
C TYR A 163 6.08 -7.74 -18.35
N LEU A 164 5.99 -7.94 -17.03
CA LEU A 164 5.67 -9.26 -16.45
C LEU A 164 4.31 -9.74 -16.96
N LYS A 165 3.28 -8.90 -16.84
CA LYS A 165 1.92 -9.17 -17.32
C LYS A 165 1.93 -9.59 -18.79
N PHE A 166 2.47 -8.74 -19.67
CA PHE A 166 2.38 -8.98 -21.11
C PHE A 166 3.27 -10.12 -21.59
N ALA A 167 4.43 -10.34 -20.96
CA ALA A 167 5.26 -11.50 -21.27
C ALA A 167 4.59 -12.81 -20.82
N ASN A 168 3.92 -12.82 -19.66
CA ASN A 168 3.08 -13.94 -19.24
C ASN A 168 1.90 -14.22 -20.19
N TYR A 169 1.38 -13.19 -20.87
CA TYR A 169 0.39 -13.35 -21.93
C TYR A 169 0.98 -13.69 -23.31
N GLY A 170 2.31 -13.68 -23.47
CA GLY A 170 2.98 -13.86 -24.76
C GLY A 170 2.76 -12.70 -25.75
N THR A 171 2.40 -11.52 -25.25
CA THR A 171 2.16 -10.32 -26.07
C THR A 171 3.30 -9.29 -25.99
N ASP A 172 4.27 -9.51 -25.11
CA ASP A 172 5.50 -8.74 -25.01
C ASP A 172 6.70 -9.70 -24.86
N TYR A 173 7.85 -9.34 -25.43
CA TYR A 173 9.07 -10.15 -25.46
C TYR A 173 10.26 -9.47 -24.79
N THR A 174 10.02 -8.36 -24.07
CA THR A 174 11.01 -7.66 -23.24
C THR A 174 11.62 -8.61 -22.22
N TYR A 175 10.79 -9.49 -21.64
CA TYR A 175 11.21 -10.50 -20.69
C TYR A 175 11.13 -11.91 -21.30
N PRO A 176 12.26 -12.62 -21.49
CA PRO A 176 12.27 -13.95 -22.07
C PRO A 176 12.02 -15.06 -21.03
N ASN A 177 11.39 -16.16 -21.47
CA ASN A 177 11.13 -17.38 -20.68
C ASN A 177 10.04 -17.27 -19.59
N PRO A 178 8.81 -16.82 -19.92
CA PRO A 178 7.67 -17.00 -19.02
C PRO A 178 7.41 -18.52 -18.77
N PRO A 179 6.72 -18.89 -17.67
CA PRO A 179 5.90 -18.04 -16.81
C PRO A 179 6.68 -17.34 -15.68
N TYR A 180 6.31 -16.09 -15.40
CA TYR A 180 6.73 -15.36 -14.20
C TYR A 180 5.71 -15.55 -13.08
N THR A 181 6.21 -16.01 -11.95
CA THR A 181 5.43 -16.25 -10.74
C THR A 181 6.12 -15.64 -9.53
N VAL A 182 5.39 -15.50 -8.44
CA VAL A 182 5.97 -15.20 -7.14
C VAL A 182 5.53 -16.22 -6.11
N ASN A 183 6.39 -16.44 -5.11
CA ASN A 183 6.00 -17.09 -3.87
C ASN A 183 5.74 -16.01 -2.83
N ILE A 184 4.74 -16.21 -1.97
CA ILE A 184 4.32 -15.21 -0.99
C ILE A 184 4.21 -15.88 0.36
N ARG A 185 4.77 -15.23 1.37
CA ARG A 185 4.73 -15.65 2.76
C ARG A 185 4.00 -14.61 3.60
N SER A 186 3.06 -15.07 4.41
CA SER A 186 2.28 -14.24 5.33
C SER A 186 2.55 -14.69 6.75
N GLN A 187 3.21 -13.83 7.53
CA GLN A 187 3.57 -14.09 8.92
C GLN A 187 3.10 -12.92 9.79
N VAL A 188 2.11 -13.18 10.64
CA VAL A 188 1.64 -12.25 11.68
C VAL A 188 2.01 -12.84 13.03
N VAL A 189 2.51 -12.01 13.94
CA VAL A 189 2.98 -12.47 15.26
C VAL A 189 1.82 -13.13 16.01
N GLY A 190 2.04 -14.36 16.47
CA GLY A 190 1.03 -15.14 17.19
C GLY A 190 0.03 -15.90 16.30
N GLN A 191 0.14 -15.79 14.97
CA GLN A 191 -0.64 -16.58 14.01
C GLN A 191 0.25 -17.64 13.33
N PRO A 192 -0.32 -18.70 12.73
CA PRO A 192 0.42 -19.58 11.85
C PRO A 192 1.09 -18.82 10.71
N GLU A 193 2.21 -19.36 10.21
CA GLU A 193 2.79 -18.92 8.95
C GLU A 193 2.00 -19.54 7.79
N TYR A 194 1.66 -18.71 6.80
CA TYR A 194 0.97 -19.12 5.58
C TYR A 194 1.84 -18.87 4.36
N TRP A 195 1.68 -19.70 3.34
CA TRP A 195 2.41 -19.62 2.09
C TRP A 195 1.46 -19.79 0.92
N ALA A 196 1.71 -19.03 -0.15
CA ALA A 196 1.14 -19.24 -1.47
C ALA A 196 2.29 -19.37 -2.47
N TYR A 197 2.32 -20.46 -3.22
CA TYR A 197 3.41 -20.76 -4.16
C TYR A 197 2.96 -20.59 -5.61
N TYR A 198 3.90 -20.22 -6.47
CA TYR A 198 3.71 -20.12 -7.92
C TYR A 198 2.51 -19.24 -8.31
N VAL A 199 2.33 -18.12 -7.61
CA VAL A 199 1.25 -17.17 -7.89
C VAL A 199 1.57 -16.45 -9.19
N PHE A 200 0.72 -16.60 -10.19
CA PHE A 200 0.95 -16.09 -11.54
C PHE A 200 0.76 -14.58 -11.63
N ILE A 201 1.71 -13.86 -12.23
CA ILE A 201 1.58 -12.41 -12.42
C ILE A 201 0.72 -12.14 -13.65
N LYS A 202 -0.52 -11.69 -13.44
CA LYS A 202 -1.49 -11.54 -14.52
C LYS A 202 -1.90 -10.10 -14.80
N GLU A 203 -1.67 -9.22 -13.85
CA GLU A 203 -2.01 -7.81 -13.95
C GLU A 203 -0.85 -6.90 -13.59
N ALA A 204 -0.95 -5.65 -14.02
CA ALA A 204 -0.02 -4.59 -13.67
C ALA A 204 -0.65 -3.74 -12.56
N GLY A 205 0.15 -3.41 -11.55
CA GLY A 205 -0.32 -2.71 -10.34
C GLY A 205 0.24 -3.39 -9.09
N PRO A 206 0.05 -2.86 -7.89
CA PRO A 206 -0.84 -1.75 -7.54
C PRO A 206 -0.27 -0.38 -7.93
N TRP A 207 -1.17 0.54 -8.27
CA TRP A 207 -0.95 1.98 -8.55
C TRP A 207 -0.12 2.33 -9.79
N ASN A 208 1.05 1.71 -9.92
CA ASN A 208 2.02 1.94 -10.97
C ASN A 208 2.14 0.70 -11.87
N GLU A 209 2.65 0.88 -13.08
CA GLU A 209 2.91 -0.19 -14.03
C GLU A 209 4.38 -0.32 -14.42
N ASN A 210 5.23 0.64 -14.03
CA ASN A 210 6.66 0.66 -14.39
C ASN A 210 7.59 0.69 -13.19
N ASP A 211 7.09 0.46 -11.98
CA ASP A 211 7.87 0.47 -10.74
C ASP A 211 8.35 -0.94 -10.33
N ASN A 212 9.31 -1.51 -11.05
CA ASN A 212 9.99 -2.76 -10.68
C ASN A 212 10.92 -2.54 -9.47
N TYR A 213 10.34 -2.24 -8.30
CA TYR A 213 11.07 -1.82 -7.10
C TYR A 213 11.98 -2.91 -6.51
N TRP A 214 11.89 -4.16 -6.96
CA TRP A 214 12.80 -5.25 -6.61
C TRP A 214 14.13 -5.21 -7.39
N ASP A 215 14.17 -4.48 -8.50
CA ASP A 215 15.35 -4.34 -9.32
C ASP A 215 16.22 -3.17 -8.88
N SER A 216 17.53 -3.35 -8.97
CA SER A 216 18.50 -2.30 -8.67
C SER A 216 18.50 -1.21 -9.75
N ALA A 217 18.82 0.02 -9.38
CA ALA A 217 18.88 1.13 -10.34
C ALA A 217 20.02 0.98 -11.40
N THR A 218 20.94 0.03 -11.21
CA THR A 218 22.11 -0.15 -12.10
C THR A 218 22.30 -1.60 -12.59
N GLY A 219 21.33 -2.48 -12.33
CA GLY A 219 21.35 -3.89 -12.76
C GLY A 219 21.13 -4.07 -14.26
N SER A 220 21.08 -5.33 -14.70
CA SER A 220 20.79 -5.69 -16.10
C SER A 220 19.35 -5.37 -16.51
N ASN A 221 18.42 -5.43 -15.57
CA ASN A 221 17.04 -4.99 -15.70
C ASN A 221 16.81 -3.82 -14.72
N PRO A 222 17.30 -2.60 -14.99
CA PRO A 222 17.28 -1.56 -13.99
C PRO A 222 15.84 -1.14 -13.62
N ARG A 223 15.64 -0.72 -12.37
CA ARG A 223 14.38 -0.06 -11.95
C ARG A 223 14.05 1.08 -12.94
N ARG A 224 12.87 1.04 -13.56
CA ARG A 224 12.54 1.96 -14.68
C ARG A 224 12.12 3.35 -14.23
N THR A 225 11.39 3.45 -13.12
CA THR A 225 10.93 4.71 -12.54
C THR A 225 11.35 4.80 -11.06
N PHE A 226 11.29 6.00 -10.49
CA PHE A 226 11.51 6.24 -9.05
C PHE A 226 12.85 5.68 -8.53
N THR A 227 13.90 5.82 -9.35
CA THR A 227 15.23 5.25 -9.10
C THR A 227 15.99 5.88 -7.94
N ASP A 228 15.50 7.00 -7.42
CA ASP A 228 15.99 7.67 -6.23
C ASP A 228 15.43 7.07 -4.92
N LEU A 229 14.38 6.25 -4.98
CA LEU A 229 13.87 5.52 -3.83
C LEU A 229 14.81 4.35 -3.44
N PRO A 230 14.87 3.98 -2.16
CA PRO A 230 15.59 2.78 -1.72
C PRO A 230 15.16 1.53 -2.48
N LEU A 231 16.11 0.64 -2.75
CA LEU A 231 15.83 -0.68 -3.32
C LEU A 231 14.82 -1.44 -2.46
N GLY A 232 13.82 -2.06 -3.09
CA GLY A 232 12.74 -2.75 -2.42
C GLY A 232 11.65 -1.84 -1.88
N LYS A 233 11.73 -0.51 -2.01
CA LYS A 233 10.65 0.39 -1.59
C LYS A 233 9.69 0.65 -2.76
N PRO A 234 8.44 0.13 -2.72
CA PRO A 234 7.44 0.50 -3.71
C PRO A 234 7.19 2.00 -3.66
N GLU A 235 7.00 2.63 -4.82
CA GLU A 235 6.66 4.04 -4.89
C GLU A 235 5.34 4.33 -4.19
N ALA A 236 4.32 3.47 -4.35
CA ALA A 236 3.03 3.65 -3.70
C ALA A 236 3.15 3.70 -2.16
N GLU A 237 4.08 2.96 -1.58
CA GLU A 237 4.37 3.04 -0.14
C GLU A 237 5.00 4.38 0.23
N ALA A 238 5.97 4.86 -0.56
CA ALA A 238 6.60 6.16 -0.36
C ALA A 238 5.59 7.31 -0.52
N ALA A 239 4.73 7.25 -1.54
CA ALA A 239 3.66 8.21 -1.78
C ALA A 239 2.65 8.20 -0.62
N TYR A 240 2.28 7.02 -0.13
CA TYR A 240 1.34 6.88 0.97
C TYR A 240 1.87 7.49 2.27
N PHE A 241 3.05 7.05 2.75
CA PHE A 241 3.58 7.43 4.07
C PHE A 241 4.41 8.73 4.08
N ASP A 242 5.16 9.01 3.02
CA ASP A 242 6.16 10.08 3.00
C ASP A 242 5.77 11.26 2.11
N ASN A 243 4.62 11.15 1.44
CA ASN A 243 4.19 12.12 0.44
C ASN A 243 5.20 12.26 -0.72
N TYR A 244 5.96 11.19 -1.00
CA TYR A 244 6.81 11.11 -2.19
C TYR A 244 5.96 11.31 -3.44
N ASN A 245 6.51 11.97 -4.48
CA ASN A 245 5.78 12.37 -5.68
C ASN A 245 4.46 13.12 -5.36
N ASN A 246 4.47 13.95 -4.31
CA ASN A 246 3.28 14.64 -3.78
C ASN A 246 2.14 13.70 -3.34
N GLY A 247 2.45 12.44 -3.04
CA GLY A 247 1.47 11.42 -2.68
C GLY A 247 0.73 10.83 -3.88
N LEU A 248 1.24 11.03 -5.10
CA LEU A 248 0.61 10.62 -6.36
C LEU A 248 1.33 9.43 -6.99
N ASP A 249 0.59 8.58 -7.71
CA ASP A 249 1.15 7.53 -8.55
C ASP A 249 1.67 8.05 -9.91
N GLU A 250 2.16 7.16 -10.77
CA GLU A 250 2.67 7.52 -12.11
C GLU A 250 1.63 8.11 -13.07
N PHE A 251 0.34 8.09 -12.68
CA PHE A 251 -0.78 8.63 -13.44
C PHE A 251 -1.38 9.89 -12.79
N ASP A 252 -0.64 10.53 -11.88
CA ASP A 252 -1.04 11.72 -11.14
C ASP A 252 -2.30 11.51 -10.26
N ARG A 253 -2.57 10.28 -9.80
CA ARG A 253 -3.68 9.97 -8.88
C ARG A 253 -3.17 9.87 -7.45
N THR A 254 -3.89 10.45 -6.49
CA THR A 254 -3.59 10.27 -5.07
C THR A 254 -3.59 8.79 -4.67
N VAL A 255 -2.47 8.32 -4.13
CA VAL A 255 -2.30 6.95 -3.63
C VAL A 255 -3.09 6.77 -2.33
N LEU A 256 -3.95 5.75 -2.31
CA LEU A 256 -4.90 5.51 -1.20
C LEU A 256 -4.47 4.40 -0.23
N ASN A 257 -3.45 3.62 -0.58
CA ASN A 257 -2.86 2.60 0.29
C ASN A 257 -1.40 2.31 -0.15
N PRO A 258 -0.55 1.74 0.72
CA PRO A 258 0.87 1.55 0.42
C PRO A 258 1.15 0.23 -0.32
N ALA A 259 0.20 -0.29 -1.10
CA ALA A 259 0.32 -1.62 -1.68
C ALA A 259 1.54 -1.76 -2.60
N GLY A 260 2.24 -2.88 -2.48
CA GLY A 260 3.30 -3.31 -3.39
C GLY A 260 2.95 -4.58 -4.17
N VAL A 261 1.82 -5.23 -3.84
CA VAL A 261 1.25 -6.38 -4.55
C VAL A 261 -0.28 -6.39 -4.36
N ASP A 262 -1.02 -6.72 -5.42
CA ASP A 262 -2.45 -7.00 -5.35
C ASP A 262 -2.69 -8.51 -5.57
N LEU A 263 -3.58 -9.11 -4.80
CA LEU A 263 -3.80 -10.56 -4.78
C LEU A 263 -5.24 -10.89 -5.21
N SER A 264 -5.42 -12.03 -5.89
CA SER A 264 -6.75 -12.65 -5.98
C SER A 264 -7.29 -12.98 -4.58
N HIS A 265 -8.61 -13.00 -4.45
CA HIS A 265 -9.27 -13.32 -3.17
C HIS A 265 -8.90 -14.71 -2.63
N ASP A 266 -8.68 -15.69 -3.50
CA ASP A 266 -8.32 -17.05 -3.10
C ASP A 266 -6.84 -17.13 -2.64
N VAL A 267 -5.91 -16.41 -3.28
CA VAL A 267 -4.53 -16.27 -2.79
C VAL A 267 -4.52 -15.56 -1.44
N ALA A 268 -5.31 -14.50 -1.26
CA ALA A 268 -5.43 -13.82 0.02
C ALA A 268 -5.99 -14.75 1.11
N THR A 269 -6.99 -15.58 0.78
CA THR A 269 -7.55 -16.58 1.69
C THR A 269 -6.50 -17.63 2.10
N GLU A 270 -5.72 -18.14 1.15
CA GLU A 270 -4.60 -19.06 1.42
C GLU A 270 -3.52 -18.43 2.33
N LEU A 271 -3.29 -17.12 2.19
CA LEU A 271 -2.37 -16.34 3.03
C LEU A 271 -2.98 -15.89 4.38
N GLY A 272 -4.18 -16.39 4.71
CA GLY A 272 -4.83 -16.19 6.00
C GLY A 272 -5.48 -14.81 6.17
N PHE A 273 -5.84 -14.11 5.10
CA PHE A 273 -6.56 -12.85 5.18
C PHE A 273 -7.96 -13.07 5.78
N GLY A 274 -8.35 -12.21 6.72
CA GLY A 274 -9.64 -12.29 7.43
C GLY A 274 -10.87 -11.86 6.62
N GLY A 275 -10.78 -11.74 5.29
CA GLY A 275 -11.86 -11.32 4.40
C GLY A 275 -11.45 -10.25 3.38
N PRO A 276 -12.38 -9.81 2.51
CA PRO A 276 -12.09 -8.98 1.33
C PRO A 276 -11.70 -7.52 1.64
N LEU A 277 -11.94 -7.06 2.88
CA LEU A 277 -11.50 -5.74 3.34
C LEU A 277 -10.12 -5.80 4.01
N VAL A 278 -9.67 -6.99 4.41
CA VAL A 278 -8.44 -7.14 5.19
C VAL A 278 -7.25 -6.99 4.27
N SER A 279 -6.23 -6.30 4.74
CA SER A 279 -4.90 -6.21 4.12
C SER A 279 -3.86 -6.78 5.06
N ARG A 280 -2.70 -7.19 4.53
CA ARG A 280 -1.58 -7.67 5.33
C ARG A 280 -0.28 -7.15 4.77
N TRP A 281 0.72 -7.04 5.63
CA TRP A 281 2.10 -6.99 5.16
C TRP A 281 2.59 -8.44 4.95
N VAL A 282 3.14 -8.72 3.77
CA VAL A 282 3.59 -10.05 3.34
C VAL A 282 5.00 -9.96 2.79
N GLU A 283 5.74 -11.06 2.82
CA GLU A 283 7.00 -11.17 2.09
C GLU A 283 6.73 -11.79 0.72
N VAL A 284 7.11 -11.10 -0.34
CA VAL A 284 7.02 -11.57 -1.72
C VAL A 284 8.41 -11.96 -2.18
N PHE A 285 8.54 -13.13 -2.80
CA PHE A 285 9.78 -13.67 -3.35
C PHE A 285 9.77 -13.56 -4.88
N TYR A 286 10.78 -12.88 -5.42
CA TYR A 286 10.92 -12.49 -6.82
C TYR A 286 11.84 -13.41 -7.63
N THR A 287 12.17 -14.59 -7.09
CA THR A 287 13.18 -15.49 -7.67
C THR A 287 12.85 -16.02 -9.06
N ASP A 288 11.56 -16.01 -9.42
CA ASP A 288 11.07 -16.44 -10.73
C ASP A 288 10.70 -15.25 -11.62
N LEU A 289 11.23 -14.06 -11.32
CA LEU A 289 11.13 -12.85 -12.17
C LEU A 289 12.43 -12.66 -13.00
N PRO A 290 12.39 -11.90 -14.11
CA PRO A 290 13.53 -11.65 -15.02
C PRO A 290 14.72 -10.93 -14.41
#